data_AF-A0A933CMJ5-F1
#
_entry.id   AF-A0A933CMJ5-F1
#
_cell.length_a   1.000
_cell.length_b   1.000
_cell.length_c   1.000
_cell.angle_alpha   90.00
_cell.angle_beta   90.00
_cell.angle_gamma   90.00
#
_symmetry.space_group_name_H-M   'P 1'
#
loop_
_entity.id
_entity.type
_entity.pdbx_description
1 polymer ?
#
loop_
_entity_poly.entity_id
_entity_poly.type
_entity_poly.pdbx_seq_one_letter_code
_entity_poly.pdbx_strand_id
1 'polypeptide(L)' 'MSKRTDDILNSAIRLSTAERAELAAELLASLDGEPENDVEAAWAAEIERRAQRVRSGEAKGRPWAEVRERLERRRG' A
#
# COMPACT_ATOMS: atom_id res chain seq x y z
N MET A 1 18.45 -15.17 -7.85
CA MET A 1 17.14 -15.72 -8.29
C MET A 1 17.36 -17.17 -8.67
N SER A 2 16.37 -18.04 -8.46
CA SER A 2 16.47 -19.40 -9.02
C SER A 2 16.23 -19.33 -10.53
N LYS A 3 16.76 -20.30 -11.30
CA LYS A 3 16.48 -20.39 -12.75
C LYS A 3 14.98 -20.33 -13.05
N ARG A 4 14.17 -21.02 -12.23
CA ARG A 4 12.71 -21.00 -12.33
C ARG A 4 12.13 -19.60 -12.11
N THR A 5 12.67 -18.85 -11.16
CA THR A 5 12.22 -17.47 -10.89
C THR A 5 12.56 -16.54 -12.06
N ASP A 6 13.73 -16.71 -12.67
CA ASP A 6 14.13 -15.93 -13.84
C ASP A 6 13.26 -16.25 -15.07
N ASP A 7 12.93 -17.52 -15.30
CA ASP A 7 12.04 -17.95 -16.39
C ASP A 7 10.62 -17.39 -16.23
N ILE A 8 10.08 -17.37 -15.01
CA ILE A 8 8.78 -16.77 -14.70
C ILE A 8 8.82 -15.26 -14.93
N LEU A 9 9.86 -14.57 -14.45
CA LEU A 9 10.01 -13.13 -14.65
C LEU A 9 10.10 -12.77 -16.14
N ASN A 10 10.90 -13.51 -16.90
CA ASN A 10 11.07 -13.30 -18.34
C ASN A 10 9.75 -13.48 -19.11
N SER A 11 8.89 -14.39 -18.65
CA SER A 11 7.55 -14.58 -19.22
C SER A 11 6.62 -13.43 -18.82
N ALA A 12 6.62 -13.05 -17.53
CA ALA A 12 5.76 -12.01 -16.98
C ALA A 12 6.00 -10.64 -17.64
N ILE A 13 7.26 -10.24 -17.88
CA ILE A 13 7.56 -8.93 -18.49
C ILE A 13 7.06 -8.79 -19.94
N ARG A 14 6.76 -9.90 -20.62
CA ARG A 14 6.24 -9.92 -22.00
C ARG A 14 4.71 -9.82 -22.09
N LEU A 15 4.00 -9.97 -20.96
CA LEU A 15 2.55 -9.81 -20.90
C LEU A 15 2.16 -8.35 -21.18
N SER A 16 0.88 -8.12 -21.50
CA SER A 16 0.34 -6.76 -21.59
C SER A 16 0.41 -6.06 -20.22
N THR A 17 0.34 -4.72 -20.21
CA THR A 17 0.38 -3.96 -18.95
C THR A 17 -0.74 -4.35 -17.98
N ALA A 18 -1.94 -4.66 -18.49
CA ALA A 18 -3.07 -5.08 -17.66
C ALA A 18 -2.81 -6.45 -17.01
N GLU A 19 -2.38 -7.44 -17.79
CA GLU A 19 -2.05 -8.78 -17.28
C GLU A 19 -0.88 -8.75 -16.29
N ARG A 20 0.13 -7.89 -16.52
CA ARG A 20 1.22 -7.71 -15.54
C ARG A 20 0.71 -7.12 -14.24
N ALA A 21 -0.21 -6.16 -14.29
CA ALA A 21 -0.78 -5.54 -13.09
C ALA A 21 -1.60 -6.56 -12.29
N GLU A 22 -2.40 -7.37 -12.97
CA GLU A 22 -3.17 -8.46 -12.36
C GLU A 22 -2.25 -9.51 -11.73
N LEU A 23 -1.24 -9.99 -12.46
CA LEU A 23 -0.26 -10.95 -11.92
C LEU A 23 0.49 -10.38 -10.72
N ALA A 24 0.89 -9.11 -10.76
CA ALA A 24 1.55 -8.46 -9.64
C ALA A 24 0.64 -8.35 -8.41
N ALA A 25 -0.65 -8.06 -8.60
CA ALA A 25 -1.62 -8.00 -7.52
C ALA A 25 -1.80 -9.37 -6.85
N GLU A 26 -1.97 -10.43 -7.64
CA GLU A 26 -2.10 -11.81 -7.12
C GLU A 26 -0.83 -12.27 -6.39
N LEU A 27 0.35 -11.98 -6.94
CA LEU A 27 1.62 -12.29 -6.28
C LEU A 27 1.76 -11.55 -4.96
N LEU A 28 1.42 -10.25 -4.91
CA LEU A 28 1.44 -9.48 -3.67
C LEU A 28 0.46 -10.03 -2.64
N ALA A 29 -0.79 -10.33 -3.05
CA ALA A 29 -1.78 -10.93 -2.16
C ALA A 29 -1.34 -12.30 -1.62
N SER A 30 -0.60 -13.09 -2.41
CA SER A 30 -0.04 -14.36 -1.93
C SER A 30 1.03 -14.21 -0.83
N LEU A 31 1.59 -13.01 -0.65
CA LEU A 31 2.54 -12.71 0.41
C LEU A 31 1.85 -12.27 1.71
N ASP A 32 0.55 -11.94 1.66
CA ASP A 32 -0.22 -11.65 2.86
C ASP A 32 -0.36 -12.97 3.65
N GLY A 33 0.40 -13.08 4.73
CA GLY A 33 0.31 -14.20 5.66
C GLY A 33 -0.98 -14.16 6.49
N GLU A 34 -1.13 -15.13 7.39
CA GLU A 34 -2.18 -15.04 8.42
C GLU A 34 -2.04 -13.71 9.17
N PRO A 35 -3.15 -12.98 9.41
CA PRO A 35 -3.11 -11.74 10.16
C PRO A 35 -2.43 -11.97 11.50
N GLU A 36 -1.27 -11.35 11.70
CA GLU A 36 -0.64 -11.33 13.01
C GLU A 36 -1.52 -10.46 13.93
N ASN A 37 -2.14 -11.08 14.93
CA ASN A 37 -3.04 -10.38 15.87
C ASN A 37 -2.39 -9.13 16.50
N ASP A 38 -1.06 -9.13 16.63
CA ASP A 38 -0.29 -8.03 17.18
C ASP A 38 -0.20 -6.83 16.22
N VAL A 39 -0.27 -7.06 14.90
CA VAL A 39 -0.23 -6.00 13.88
C VAL A 39 -1.49 -5.15 13.96
N GLU A 40 -2.68 -5.76 14.00
CA GLU A 40 -3.95 -5.04 14.13
C GLU A 40 -4.01 -4.22 15.42
N ALA A 41 -3.56 -4.79 16.54
CA ALA A 41 -3.47 -4.07 17.81
C ALA A 41 -2.50 -2.88 17.73
N ALA A 42 -1.34 -3.05 17.09
CA ALA A 42 -0.38 -1.98 16.88
C ALA A 42 -0.93 -0.86 15.97
N TRP A 43 -1.67 -1.20 14.91
CA TRP A 43 -2.36 -0.23 14.06
C TRP A 43 -3.43 0.54 14.81
N ALA A 44 -4.24 -0.14 15.62
CA ALA A 44 -5.26 0.51 16.45
C ALA A 44 -4.64 1.50 17.45
N ALA A 45 -3.55 1.10 18.12
CA ALA A 45 -2.81 1.96 19.03
C ALA A 45 -2.22 3.18 18.31
N GLU A 46 -1.69 2.99 17.09
CA GLU A 46 -1.14 4.08 16.29
C GLU A 46 -2.21 5.08 15.84
N ILE A 47 -3.37 4.59 15.40
CA ILE A 47 -4.51 5.43 15.00
C ILE A 47 -4.97 6.29 16.17
N GLU A 48 -5.15 5.70 17.35
CA GLU A 48 -5.58 6.43 18.54
C GLU A 48 -4.55 7.49 18.94
N ARG A 49 -3.25 7.13 18.93
CA ARG A 49 -2.16 8.08 19.19
C ARG A 49 -2.20 9.26 18.22
N ARG A 50 -2.34 9.02 16.92
CA ARG A 50 -2.40 10.10 15.91
C ARG A 50 -3.64 10.97 16.09
N ALA A 51 -4.78 10.37 16.41
CA ALA A 51 -6.01 11.11 16.64
C ALA A 51 -5.88 12.03 17.86
N GLN A 52 -5.26 11.56 18.95
CA GLN A 52 -4.98 12.38 20.13
C GLN A 52 -4.04 13.55 19.84
N ARG A 53 -2.98 13.35 19.05
CA ARG A 53 -2.07 14.43 18.65
C ARG A 53 -2.78 15.52 17.86
N VAL A 54 -3.74 15.16 17.01
CA VAL A 54 -4.57 16.15 16.29
C VAL A 54 -5.54 16.85 17.24
N ARG A 55 -6.25 16.09 18.09
CA ARG A 55 -7.23 16.64 19.06
C ARG A 55 -6.60 17.59 20.07
N SER A 56 -5.38 17.30 20.52
CA SER A 56 -4.61 18.14 21.44
C SER A 56 -3.97 19.36 20.77
N GLY A 57 -4.00 19.45 19.45
CA GLY A 57 -3.35 20.52 18.68
C GLY A 57 -1.84 20.36 18.52
N GLU A 58 -1.25 19.27 19.03
CA GLU A 58 0.16 18.93 18.83
C GLU A 58 0.49 18.69 17.35
N ALA A 59 -0.45 18.13 16.59
CA ALA A 59 -0.35 17.92 15.15
C ALA A 59 -1.41 18.71 14.39
N LYS A 60 -0.99 19.49 13.38
CA LYS A 60 -1.90 20.19 12.47
C LYS A 60 -2.10 19.39 11.19
N GLY A 61 -3.35 19.11 10.87
CA GLY A 61 -3.74 18.53 9.58
C GLY A 61 -3.62 19.55 8.44
N ARG A 62 -3.76 19.05 7.20
CA ARG A 62 -3.96 19.90 6.02
C ARG A 62 -5.43 19.83 5.59
N PRO A 63 -6.01 20.91 5.06
CA PRO A 63 -7.36 20.87 4.51
C PRO A 63 -7.50 19.77 3.45
N TRP A 64 -8.56 18.97 3.55
CA TRP A 64 -8.79 17.84 2.64
C TRP A 64 -8.80 18.27 1.16
N ALA A 65 -9.38 19.43 0.85
CA ALA A 65 -9.44 19.95 -0.51
C ALA A 65 -8.04 20.10 -1.14
N GLU A 66 -7.06 20.59 -0.38
CA GLU A 66 -5.68 20.77 -0.82
C GLU A 66 -4.98 19.43 -1.07
N VAL A 67 -5.20 18.46 -0.17
CA VAL A 67 -4.64 17.11 -0.29
C VAL A 67 -5.20 16.39 -1.52
N ARG A 68 -6.52 16.46 -1.72
CA ARG A 68 -7.21 15.86 -2.86
C ARG A 68 -6.72 16.46 -4.18
N GLU A 69 -6.66 17.78 -4.29
CA GLU A 69 -6.18 18.46 -5.51
C GLU A 69 -4.76 18.02 -5.88
N ARG A 70 -3.87 17.89 -4.89
CA ARG A 70 -2.51 17.37 -5.10
C ARG A 70 -2.50 15.93 -5.60
N LEU A 71 -3.39 15.07 -5.11
CA LEU A 71 -3.46 13.67 -5.54
C LEU A 71 -3.94 13.54 -6.99
N GLU A 72 -4.95 14.32 -7.37
CA GLU A 72 -5.44 14.36 -8.76
C GLU A 72 -4.36 14.83 -9.73
N ARG A 73 -3.61 15.89 -9.36
CA ARG A 73 -2.47 16.38 -10.16
C ARG A 73 -1.31 15.38 -10.33
N ARG A 74 -1.23 14.32 -9.51
CA ARG A 74 -0.21 13.26 -9.63
C ARG A 74 -0.68 12.08 -10.48
N ARG A 75 -1.98 12.00 -10.73
CA ARG A 75 -2.63 10.90 -11.48
C ARG A 75 -2.90 11.25 -12.95
N GLY A 76 -2.92 12.54 -13.29
CA GLY A 76 -2.89 13.05 -14.67
C GLY A 76 -1.48 13.27 -15.16
#